data_AF-A0A0N5A8W2-F1
#
_entry.id   AF-A0A0N5A8W2-F1
#
_cell.length_a   1.000
_cell.length_b   1.000
_cell.length_c   1.000
_cell.angle_alpha   90.00
_cell.angle_beta   90.00
_cell.angle_gamma   90.00
#
_symmetry.space_group_name_H-M   'P 1'
#
loop_
_entity.id
_entity.type
_entity.pdbx_description
1 polymer ?
#
loop_
_entity_poly.entity_id
_entity_poly.type
_entity_poly.pdbx_seq_one_letter_code
_entity_poly.pdbx_strand_id
1 'polypeptide(L)'
;MSAPDQSLTEYLTNQEQAMYAPFFGSLGVSAAMMFTAAGSAYGTAKSGTGISSMAVARPDLVMKAIIPVVMAGIVAIYGLVVAVIISGKVQAGGAEYTINNGFSQFAGGLVCGLCGLGAGYAIGIAGDAGVRALSQQPRFFVGMILILIFAEVLGLYGMIVALILGATHSIMSYDLDVSEHAAYAPFFGYMGAASAQIFTVLGAAYGTAKSAVGISSMGVMRPELIMKSVIPVIMAGIIGIYGLVVAMVLKGKVQSASDGYTLDKGFAHLAAGLTCGLCGLGAGYAIGIVGDAGVRGTAQQPRLFVGMILILIFSEVLGLYGMIVALILGTS
;
A
#
# COMPACT_ATOMS: atom_id res chain seq x y z
N MET A 1 21.98 -47.86 7.57
CA MET A 1 22.14 -46.40 7.43
C MET A 1 21.68 -45.80 8.74
N SER A 2 22.63 -45.37 9.57
CA SER A 2 22.39 -44.83 10.92
C SER A 2 21.56 -43.56 10.84
N ALA A 3 20.60 -43.41 11.76
CA ALA A 3 19.82 -42.19 11.93
C ALA A 3 20.75 -40.97 12.04
N PRO A 4 20.43 -39.83 11.41
CA PRO A 4 21.18 -38.61 11.65
C PRO A 4 21.05 -38.20 13.14
N ASP A 5 22.15 -37.71 13.72
CA ASP A 5 22.20 -37.21 15.10
C ASP A 5 21.19 -36.07 15.30
N GLN A 6 20.02 -36.38 15.85
CA GLN A 6 18.92 -35.43 16.10
C GLN A 6 19.37 -34.17 16.87
N SER A 7 20.39 -34.30 17.72
CA SER A 7 21.01 -33.20 18.48
C SER A 7 21.82 -32.22 17.63
N LEU A 8 22.48 -32.68 16.57
CA LEU A 8 23.27 -31.84 15.67
C LEU A 8 22.35 -31.00 14.79
N THR A 9 21.26 -31.62 14.33
CA THR A 9 20.21 -30.97 13.55
C THR A 9 19.49 -29.88 14.36
N GLU A 10 19.10 -30.17 15.60
CA GLU A 10 18.49 -29.18 16.48
C GLU A 10 19.46 -28.00 16.80
N TYR A 11 20.76 -28.29 16.94
CA TYR A 11 21.78 -27.27 17.15
C TYR A 11 21.96 -26.35 15.92
N LEU A 12 22.07 -26.92 14.72
CA LEU A 12 22.22 -26.14 13.48
C LEU A 12 20.98 -25.29 13.18
N THR A 13 19.79 -25.83 13.43
CA THR A 13 18.51 -25.10 13.28
C THR A 13 18.46 -23.86 14.17
N ASN A 14 18.81 -24.04 15.44
CA ASN A 14 18.83 -22.95 16.41
C ASN A 14 19.88 -21.89 16.04
N GLN A 15 21.03 -22.28 15.48
CA GLN A 15 22.06 -21.34 15.01
C GLN A 15 21.61 -20.52 13.80
N GLU A 16 20.98 -21.13 12.79
CA GLU A 16 20.50 -20.40 11.61
C GLU A 16 19.30 -19.48 11.94
N GLN A 17 18.36 -19.95 12.77
CA GLN A 17 17.24 -19.15 13.23
C GLN A 17 17.72 -17.95 14.07
N ALA A 18 18.72 -18.15 14.92
CA ALA A 18 19.35 -17.09 15.71
C ALA A 18 19.96 -15.99 14.83
N MET A 19 20.45 -16.32 13.64
CA MET A 19 21.09 -15.35 12.73
C MET A 19 20.10 -14.64 11.80
N TYR A 20 19.21 -15.38 11.13
CA TYR A 20 18.38 -14.81 10.06
C TYR A 20 17.05 -14.21 10.55
N ALA A 21 16.41 -14.80 11.56
CA ALA A 21 15.11 -14.31 12.03
C ALA A 21 15.17 -12.84 12.50
N PRO A 22 16.06 -12.43 13.43
CA PRO A 22 16.12 -11.05 13.92
C PRO A 22 16.57 -10.07 12.83
N PHE A 23 17.36 -10.52 11.85
CA PHE A 23 17.71 -9.70 10.69
C PHE A 23 16.46 -9.28 9.89
N PHE A 24 15.59 -10.23 9.53
CA PHE A 24 14.37 -9.90 8.77
C PHE A 24 13.37 -9.09 9.60
N GLY A 25 13.23 -9.37 10.89
CA GLY A 25 12.41 -8.58 11.80
C GLY A 25 12.87 -7.11 11.90
N SER A 26 14.16 -6.88 12.16
CA SER A 26 14.74 -5.53 12.25
C SER A 26 14.77 -4.79 10.90
N LEU A 27 14.94 -5.52 9.79
CA LEU A 27 14.79 -4.96 8.45
C LEU A 27 13.34 -4.51 8.19
N GLY A 28 12.35 -5.27 8.66
CA GLY A 28 10.93 -4.90 8.61
C GLY A 28 10.62 -3.61 9.36
N VAL A 29 11.13 -3.47 10.59
CA VAL A 29 11.04 -2.23 11.38
C VAL A 29 11.62 -1.04 10.61
N SER A 30 12.83 -1.22 10.06
CA SER A 30 13.54 -0.18 9.31
C SER A 30 12.78 0.22 8.04
N ALA A 31 12.26 -0.77 7.29
CA ALA A 31 11.51 -0.53 6.06
C ALA A 31 10.20 0.21 6.33
N ALA A 32 9.47 -0.15 7.40
CA ALA A 32 8.23 0.51 7.80
C ALA A 32 8.46 2.00 8.05
N MET A 33 9.47 2.35 8.85
CA MET A 33 9.74 3.76 9.18
C MET A 33 10.34 4.53 8.00
N MET A 34 11.32 3.96 7.29
CA MET A 34 12.06 4.66 6.24
C MET A 34 11.15 5.11 5.10
N PHE A 35 10.32 4.21 4.55
CA PHE A 35 9.50 4.52 3.38
C PHE A 35 8.28 5.38 3.74
N THR A 36 7.66 5.19 4.90
CA THR A 36 6.57 6.07 5.36
C THR A 36 7.07 7.48 5.68
N ALA A 37 8.24 7.62 6.30
CA ALA A 37 8.87 8.92 6.53
C ALA A 37 9.20 9.62 5.20
N ALA A 38 9.74 8.90 4.22
CA ALA A 38 10.01 9.43 2.89
C ALA A 38 8.72 9.91 2.19
N GLY A 39 7.63 9.13 2.26
CA GLY A 39 6.32 9.52 1.76
C GLY A 39 5.78 10.79 2.42
N SER A 40 5.82 10.83 3.76
CA SER A 40 5.37 11.97 4.56
C SER A 40 6.19 13.24 4.28
N ALA A 41 7.52 13.10 4.14
CA ALA A 41 8.41 14.20 3.79
C ALA A 41 8.10 14.74 2.40
N TYR A 42 7.92 13.88 1.40
CA TYR A 42 7.53 14.30 0.05
C TYR A 42 6.15 14.98 0.04
N GLY A 43 5.15 14.39 0.71
CA GLY A 43 3.80 14.93 0.79
C GLY A 43 3.75 16.31 1.46
N THR A 44 4.51 16.46 2.55
CA THR A 44 4.68 17.73 3.27
C THR A 44 5.41 18.77 2.42
N ALA A 45 6.52 18.40 1.80
CA ALA A 45 7.30 19.32 0.96
C ALA A 45 6.46 19.83 -0.22
N LYS A 46 5.80 18.92 -0.95
CA LYS A 46 5.02 19.28 -2.14
C LYS A 46 3.81 20.14 -1.77
N SER A 47 3.03 19.73 -0.76
CA SER A 47 1.89 20.53 -0.26
C SER A 47 2.34 21.90 0.27
N GLY A 48 3.48 21.94 0.97
CA GLY A 48 4.08 23.17 1.49
C GLY A 48 4.39 24.19 0.39
N THR A 49 4.89 23.76 -0.77
CA THR A 49 5.11 24.68 -1.91
C THR A 49 3.82 25.33 -2.41
N GLY A 50 2.70 24.58 -2.41
CA GLY A 50 1.38 25.10 -2.74
C GLY A 50 0.91 26.15 -1.73
N ILE A 51 1.05 25.86 -0.43
CA ILE A 51 0.70 26.78 0.66
C ILE A 51 1.52 28.05 0.59
N SER A 52 2.85 27.97 0.43
CA SER A 52 3.72 29.15 0.33
C SER A 52 3.34 30.03 -0.85
N SER A 53 3.03 29.43 -2.01
CA SER A 53 2.59 30.20 -3.18
C SER A 53 1.23 30.88 -2.99
N MET A 54 0.32 30.22 -2.27
CA MET A 54 -0.99 30.77 -1.95
C MET A 54 -0.92 31.86 -0.89
N ALA A 55 -0.07 31.70 0.13
CA ALA A 55 0.05 32.60 1.28
C ALA A 55 0.43 34.04 0.90
N VAL A 56 1.18 34.21 -0.21
CA VAL A 56 1.52 35.54 -0.73
C VAL A 56 0.28 36.27 -1.26
N ALA A 57 -0.65 35.53 -1.88
CA ALA A 57 -1.86 36.11 -2.48
C ALA A 57 -3.05 36.18 -1.51
N ARG A 58 -3.25 35.16 -0.67
CA ARG A 58 -4.38 35.02 0.27
C ARG A 58 -3.93 34.48 1.64
N PRO A 59 -3.25 35.30 2.47
CA PRO A 59 -2.75 34.87 3.77
C PRO A 59 -3.85 34.43 4.75
N ASP A 60 -5.07 34.92 4.57
CA ASP A 60 -6.26 34.56 5.36
C ASP A 60 -6.64 33.07 5.23
N LEU A 61 -6.27 32.42 4.13
CA LEU A 61 -6.60 31.01 3.87
C LEU A 61 -5.53 30.03 4.36
N VAL A 62 -4.40 30.50 4.90
CA VAL A 62 -3.28 29.64 5.32
C VAL A 62 -3.71 28.54 6.30
N MET A 63 -4.56 28.88 7.27
CA MET A 63 -5.06 27.90 8.24
C MET A 63 -5.95 26.82 7.61
N LYS A 64 -6.68 27.14 6.54
CA LYS A 64 -7.45 26.14 5.78
C LYS A 64 -6.54 25.28 4.90
N ALA A 65 -5.47 25.88 4.40
CA ALA A 65 -4.54 25.23 3.48
C ALA A 65 -3.53 24.29 4.16
N ILE A 66 -3.46 24.26 5.49
CA ILE A 66 -2.53 23.39 6.23
C ILE A 66 -2.95 21.91 6.25
N ILE A 67 -4.21 21.60 5.96
CA ILE A 67 -4.78 20.24 6.05
C ILE A 67 -3.97 19.18 5.28
N PRO A 68 -3.54 19.40 4.01
CA PRO A 68 -2.75 18.40 3.29
C PRO A 68 -1.40 18.10 3.97
N VAL A 69 -0.78 19.08 4.62
CA VAL A 69 0.47 18.87 5.37
C VAL A 69 0.22 18.02 6.61
N VAL A 70 -0.88 18.29 7.33
CA VAL A 70 -1.26 17.48 8.50
C VAL A 70 -1.54 16.03 8.09
N MET A 71 -2.30 15.82 7.01
CA MET A 71 -2.60 14.49 6.48
C MET A 71 -1.31 13.77 6.05
N ALA A 72 -0.43 14.42 5.28
CA ALA A 72 0.86 13.86 4.92
C ALA A 72 1.72 13.47 6.15
N GLY A 73 1.64 14.25 7.24
CA GLY A 73 2.31 13.97 8.51
C GLY A 73 1.83 12.70 9.21
N ILE A 74 0.52 12.41 9.15
CA ILE A 74 -0.09 11.24 9.79
C ILE A 74 0.43 9.92 9.18
N VAL A 75 0.78 9.91 7.89
CA VAL A 75 1.34 8.74 7.21
C VAL A 75 2.62 8.21 7.88
N ALA A 76 3.47 9.08 8.42
CA ALA A 76 4.67 8.66 9.16
C ALA A 76 4.32 7.99 10.50
N ILE A 77 3.20 8.37 11.12
CA ILE A 77 2.70 7.76 12.36
C ILE A 77 2.29 6.30 12.10
N TYR A 78 1.72 5.99 10.93
CA TYR A 78 1.41 4.60 10.57
C TYR A 78 2.68 3.72 10.57
N GLY A 79 3.75 4.20 9.96
CA GLY A 79 5.04 3.51 9.96
C GLY A 79 5.66 3.40 11.35
N LEU A 80 5.57 4.46 12.15
CA LEU A 80 6.04 4.45 13.55
C LEU A 80 5.29 3.41 14.40
N VAL A 81 3.97 3.34 14.29
CA VAL A 81 3.16 2.37 15.03
C VAL A 81 3.54 0.94 14.65
N VAL A 82 3.66 0.64 13.35
CA VAL A 82 4.07 -0.69 12.88
C VAL A 82 5.51 -1.00 13.32
N ALA A 83 6.43 -0.04 13.21
CA ALA A 83 7.83 -0.20 13.62
C ALA A 83 7.95 -0.50 15.12
N VAL A 84 7.25 0.23 15.98
CA VAL A 84 7.25 0.00 17.44
C VAL A 84 6.66 -1.36 17.79
N ILE A 85 5.54 -1.74 17.15
CA ILE A 85 4.89 -3.04 17.41
C ILE A 85 5.79 -4.20 16.98
N ILE A 86 6.41 -4.13 15.80
CA ILE A 86 7.33 -5.17 15.33
C ILE A 86 8.58 -5.20 16.20
N SER A 87 9.17 -4.04 16.52
CA SER A 87 10.37 -3.96 17.36
C SER A 87 10.15 -4.52 18.75
N GLY A 88 8.95 -4.38 19.33
CA GLY A 88 8.60 -5.00 20.62
C GLY A 88 8.49 -6.52 20.58
N LYS A 89 8.45 -7.12 19.39
CA LYS A 89 8.37 -8.58 19.17
C LYS A 89 9.66 -9.19 18.66
N VAL A 90 10.62 -8.38 18.19
CA VAL A 90 11.93 -8.90 17.75
C VAL A 90 12.72 -9.32 18.97
N GLN A 91 13.14 -10.58 18.99
CA GLN A 91 13.98 -11.15 20.05
C GLN A 91 15.23 -11.80 19.43
N ALA A 92 16.24 -12.09 20.26
CA ALA A 92 17.36 -12.92 19.84
C ALA A 92 16.80 -14.28 19.39
N GLY A 93 17.12 -14.71 18.16
CA GLY A 93 16.45 -15.89 17.58
C GLY A 93 16.73 -17.17 18.37
N GLY A 94 15.73 -18.05 18.39
CA GLY A 94 15.65 -19.26 19.20
C GLY A 94 14.25 -19.85 19.13
N ALA A 95 13.89 -20.77 20.04
CA ALA A 95 12.63 -21.51 20.00
C ALA A 95 11.35 -20.64 19.96
N GLU A 96 11.38 -19.42 20.51
CA GLU A 96 10.22 -18.50 20.51
C GLU A 96 10.15 -17.59 19.27
N TYR A 97 11.28 -17.31 18.61
CA TYR A 97 11.35 -16.37 17.49
C TYR A 97 11.92 -17.04 16.23
N THR A 98 10.98 -17.60 15.46
CA THR A 98 11.24 -18.38 14.26
C THR A 98 11.46 -17.54 13.01
N ILE A 99 12.10 -18.12 11.98
CA ILE A 99 12.37 -17.42 10.71
C ILE A 99 11.08 -17.00 9.97
N ASN A 100 10.00 -17.76 10.14
CA ASN A 100 8.68 -17.44 9.58
C ASN A 100 8.11 -16.14 10.17
N ASN A 101 8.32 -15.92 11.48
CA ASN A 101 7.95 -14.65 12.13
C ASN A 101 8.78 -13.49 11.55
N GLY A 102 10.08 -13.71 11.32
CA GLY A 102 10.96 -12.75 10.66
C GLY A 102 10.47 -12.38 9.24
N PHE A 103 10.13 -13.35 8.40
CA PHE A 103 9.61 -13.11 7.05
C PHE A 103 8.27 -12.38 7.04
N SER A 104 7.34 -12.76 7.92
CA SER A 104 6.04 -12.10 8.04
C SER A 104 6.18 -10.65 8.51
N GLN A 105 7.08 -10.38 9.46
CA GLN A 105 7.38 -9.03 9.95
C GLN A 105 8.10 -8.18 8.91
N PHE A 106 9.03 -8.76 8.15
CA PHE A 106 9.65 -8.08 7.01
C PHE A 106 8.62 -7.67 5.96
N ALA A 107 7.78 -8.62 5.52
CA ALA A 107 6.72 -8.36 4.55
C ALA A 107 5.74 -7.29 5.06
N GLY A 108 5.29 -7.39 6.32
CA GLY A 108 4.42 -6.39 6.93
C GLY A 108 5.04 -5.00 6.97
N GLY A 109 6.30 -4.90 7.39
CA GLY A 109 7.03 -3.62 7.42
C GLY A 109 7.19 -3.00 6.04
N LEU A 110 7.55 -3.81 5.04
CA LEU A 110 7.67 -3.41 3.64
C LEU A 110 6.34 -2.87 3.08
N VAL A 111 5.21 -3.54 3.36
CA VAL A 111 3.87 -3.12 2.93
C VAL A 111 3.51 -1.78 3.51
N CYS A 112 3.61 -1.60 4.84
CA CYS A 112 3.29 -0.33 5.49
C CYS A 112 4.15 0.80 4.91
N GLY A 113 5.46 0.56 4.79
CA GLY A 113 6.42 1.49 4.25
C GLY A 113 6.06 1.98 2.85
N LEU A 114 5.98 1.06 1.88
CA LEU A 114 5.77 1.43 0.47
C LEU A 114 4.34 1.92 0.18
N CYS A 115 3.33 1.42 0.91
CA CYS A 115 1.98 1.97 0.81
C CYS A 115 1.91 3.40 1.36
N GLY A 116 2.58 3.67 2.49
CA GLY A 116 2.71 5.02 3.03
C GLY A 116 3.48 5.95 2.11
N LEU A 117 4.51 5.46 1.41
CA LEU A 117 5.19 6.22 0.36
C LEU A 117 4.21 6.64 -0.74
N GLY A 118 3.40 5.70 -1.25
CA GLY A 118 2.36 5.98 -2.24
C GLY A 118 1.33 6.99 -1.76
N ALA A 119 0.80 6.82 -0.55
CA ALA A 119 -0.17 7.75 0.05
C ALA A 119 0.40 9.16 0.17
N GLY A 120 1.63 9.31 0.71
CA GLY A 120 2.31 10.59 0.82
C GLY A 120 2.55 11.26 -0.54
N TYR A 121 2.89 10.49 -1.58
CA TYR A 121 2.99 10.97 -2.95
C TYR A 121 1.65 11.53 -3.48
N ALA A 122 0.55 10.79 -3.29
CA ALA A 122 -0.78 11.23 -3.72
C ALA A 122 -1.25 12.48 -2.97
N ILE A 123 -1.07 12.52 -1.66
CA ILE A 123 -1.40 13.67 -0.81
C ILE A 123 -0.60 14.90 -1.22
N GLY A 124 0.70 14.75 -1.50
CA GLY A 124 1.55 15.87 -1.91
C GLY A 124 1.08 16.54 -3.19
N ILE A 125 0.77 15.75 -4.22
CA ILE A 125 0.31 16.27 -5.52
C ILE A 125 -1.11 16.83 -5.42
N ALA A 126 -2.02 16.09 -4.77
CA ALA A 126 -3.39 16.54 -4.56
C ALA A 126 -3.45 17.81 -3.67
N GLY A 127 -2.58 17.90 -2.67
CA GLY A 127 -2.43 19.02 -1.77
C GLY A 127 -1.90 20.27 -2.49
N ASP A 128 -0.81 20.18 -3.25
CA ASP A 128 -0.27 21.30 -4.02
C ASP A 128 -1.29 21.85 -5.02
N ALA A 129 -1.92 20.97 -5.82
CA ALA A 129 -2.94 21.38 -6.78
C ALA A 129 -4.20 21.93 -6.09
N GLY A 130 -4.63 21.28 -5.00
CA GLY A 130 -5.83 21.66 -4.26
C GLY A 130 -5.70 22.99 -3.53
N VAL A 131 -4.55 23.26 -2.92
CA VAL A 131 -4.28 24.55 -2.25
C VAL A 131 -4.20 25.70 -3.26
N ARG A 132 -3.61 25.46 -4.43
CA ARG A 132 -3.61 26.46 -5.53
C ARG A 132 -5.01 26.71 -6.07
N ALA A 133 -5.84 25.66 -6.21
CA ALA A 133 -7.24 25.84 -6.60
C ALA A 133 -8.02 26.60 -5.53
N LEU A 134 -7.77 26.30 -4.25
CA LEU A 134 -8.36 27.00 -3.11
C LEU A 134 -7.99 28.48 -3.08
N SER A 135 -6.80 28.88 -3.56
CA SER A 135 -6.38 30.29 -3.65
C SER A 135 -7.17 31.10 -4.67
N GLN A 136 -7.78 30.44 -5.65
CA GLN A 136 -8.65 31.08 -6.63
C GLN A 136 -10.10 30.99 -6.14
N GLN A 137 -10.54 29.79 -5.75
CA GLN A 137 -11.94 29.52 -5.42
C GLN A 137 -12.12 28.88 -4.03
N PRO A 138 -12.57 29.64 -3.00
CA PRO A 138 -12.74 29.13 -1.64
C PRO A 138 -13.74 27.96 -1.51
N ARG A 139 -14.70 27.85 -2.44
CA ARG A 139 -15.69 26.75 -2.47
C ARG A 139 -15.04 25.40 -2.75
N PHE A 140 -13.81 25.36 -3.27
CA PHE A 140 -13.06 24.13 -3.51
C PHE A 140 -12.62 23.41 -2.23
N PHE A 141 -12.66 24.08 -1.07
CA PHE A 141 -12.18 23.56 0.22
C PHE A 141 -12.70 22.16 0.57
N VAL A 142 -14.02 21.94 0.43
CA VAL A 142 -14.63 20.63 0.75
C VAL A 142 -14.18 19.55 -0.24
N GLY A 143 -14.06 19.89 -1.52
CA GLY A 143 -13.54 18.99 -2.55
C GLY A 143 -12.10 18.56 -2.29
N MET A 144 -11.25 19.51 -1.91
CA MET A 144 -9.87 19.25 -1.51
C MET A 144 -9.80 18.24 -0.37
N ILE A 145 -10.55 18.47 0.72
CA ILE A 145 -10.57 17.56 1.88
C ILE A 145 -10.99 16.16 1.46
N LEU A 146 -12.04 16.05 0.65
CA LEU A 146 -12.58 14.77 0.26
C LEU A 146 -11.59 13.96 -0.59
N ILE A 147 -10.88 14.61 -1.52
CA ILE A 147 -9.80 13.97 -2.29
C ILE A 147 -8.67 13.50 -1.36
N LEU A 148 -8.29 14.32 -0.38
CA LEU A 148 -7.22 13.98 0.57
C LEU A 148 -7.58 12.80 1.46
N ILE A 149 -8.85 12.67 1.87
CA ILE A 149 -9.32 11.50 2.64
C ILE A 149 -9.11 10.22 1.83
N PHE A 150 -9.46 10.21 0.54
CA PHE A 150 -9.23 9.04 -0.31
C PHE A 150 -7.74 8.73 -0.51
N ALA A 151 -6.89 9.75 -0.59
CA ALA A 151 -5.44 9.58 -0.66
C ALA A 151 -4.85 9.01 0.64
N GLU A 152 -5.33 9.46 1.80
CA GLU A 152 -4.90 9.02 3.13
C GLU A 152 -5.27 7.56 3.40
N VAL A 153 -6.47 7.16 3.01
CA VAL A 153 -7.00 5.81 3.21
C VAL A 153 -6.09 4.73 2.57
N LEU A 154 -5.36 5.07 1.51
CA LEU A 154 -4.37 4.18 0.89
C LEU A 154 -3.25 3.78 1.86
N GLY A 155 -2.77 4.71 2.68
CA GLY A 155 -1.76 4.46 3.71
C GLY A 155 -2.31 3.58 4.84
N LEU A 156 -3.56 3.83 5.23
CA LEU A 156 -4.27 3.04 6.23
C LEU A 156 -4.46 1.58 5.78
N TYR A 157 -4.76 1.33 4.50
CA TYR A 157 -4.82 -0.05 4.00
C TYR A 157 -3.49 -0.79 4.15
N GLY A 158 -2.36 -0.12 3.86
CA GLY A 158 -1.03 -0.69 4.07
C GLY A 158 -0.73 -1.00 5.54
N MET A 159 -1.11 -0.09 6.45
CA MET A 159 -0.97 -0.30 7.90
C MET A 159 -1.78 -1.52 8.38
N ILE A 160 -3.04 -1.68 7.94
CA ILE A 160 -3.89 -2.81 8.34
C ILE A 160 -3.25 -4.13 7.91
N VAL A 161 -2.82 -4.25 6.65
CA VAL A 161 -2.17 -5.46 6.15
C VAL A 161 -0.88 -5.74 6.93
N ALA A 162 -0.08 -4.71 7.21
CA ALA A 162 1.13 -4.83 8.00
C ALA A 162 0.90 -5.34 9.42
N LEU A 163 -0.16 -4.86 10.09
CA LEU A 163 -0.52 -5.34 11.43
C LEU A 163 -1.00 -6.79 11.39
N ILE A 164 -1.76 -7.18 10.36
CA ILE A 164 -2.24 -8.55 10.21
C ILE A 164 -1.09 -9.52 9.93
N LEU A 165 -0.12 -9.12 9.10
CA LEU A 165 1.08 -9.92 8.83
C LEU A 165 2.01 -9.95 10.05
N GLY A 166 2.30 -8.79 10.66
CA GLY A 166 3.18 -8.65 11.82
C GLY A 166 2.59 -9.14 13.15
N ALA A 167 1.31 -9.52 13.20
CA ALA A 167 0.67 -10.09 14.38
C ALA A 167 0.95 -11.58 14.64
N THR A 168 1.51 -12.30 13.66
CA THR A 168 1.61 -13.77 13.72
C THR A 168 2.75 -14.24 14.63
N HIS A 169 2.44 -15.09 15.60
CA HIS A 169 3.40 -15.92 16.35
C HIS A 169 3.26 -17.37 15.88
N SER A 170 4.15 -17.82 14.99
CA SER A 170 4.29 -19.23 14.65
C SER A 170 5.39 -19.85 15.51
N ILE A 171 5.01 -20.84 16.34
CA ILE A 171 5.86 -21.46 17.38
C ILE A 171 6.83 -22.50 16.81
N MET A 172 6.64 -22.94 15.56
CA MET A 172 7.50 -23.96 14.94
C MET A 172 7.73 -23.61 13.46
N SER A 173 8.99 -23.60 13.01
CA SER A 173 9.33 -23.29 11.60
C SER A 173 10.15 -24.33 10.86
N TYR A 174 10.89 -25.20 11.55
CA TYR A 174 11.82 -26.11 10.89
C TYR A 174 11.94 -27.42 11.65
N ASP A 175 11.71 -28.52 10.95
CA ASP A 175 12.03 -29.88 11.39
C ASP A 175 13.00 -30.48 10.36
N LEU A 176 14.15 -30.95 10.82
CA LEU A 176 15.22 -31.48 9.96
C LEU A 176 14.95 -32.89 9.44
N ASP A 177 13.96 -33.58 10.01
CA ASP A 177 13.46 -34.84 9.47
C ASP A 177 12.80 -34.65 8.08
N VAL A 178 12.49 -33.40 7.69
CA VAL A 178 11.82 -33.02 6.44
C VAL A 178 12.75 -32.27 5.47
N SER A 179 14.06 -32.55 5.51
CA SER A 179 15.15 -31.92 4.75
C SER A 179 14.99 -31.77 3.21
N GLU A 180 13.89 -32.24 2.60
CA GLU A 180 13.53 -31.94 1.20
C GLU A 180 12.68 -30.66 1.01
N HIS A 181 12.16 -30.02 2.06
CA HIS A 181 11.28 -28.85 1.91
C HIS A 181 12.03 -27.52 2.12
N ALA A 182 12.00 -26.66 1.09
CA ALA A 182 12.71 -25.38 1.10
C ALA A 182 12.22 -24.47 2.24
N ALA A 183 13.08 -24.20 3.22
CA ALA A 183 12.81 -23.30 4.37
C ALA A 183 12.34 -21.88 3.97
N TYR A 184 12.61 -21.47 2.73
CA TYR A 184 12.19 -20.19 2.15
C TYR A 184 10.80 -20.20 1.51
N ALA A 185 10.06 -21.31 1.50
CA ALA A 185 8.74 -21.37 0.87
C ALA A 185 7.75 -20.33 1.46
N PRO A 186 7.61 -20.17 2.79
CA PRO A 186 6.71 -19.16 3.37
C PRO A 186 7.13 -17.72 3.05
N PHE A 187 8.41 -17.45 2.82
CA PHE A 187 8.89 -16.12 2.40
C PHE A 187 8.20 -15.66 1.11
N PHE A 188 8.12 -16.52 0.10
CA PHE A 188 7.45 -16.18 -1.16
C PHE A 188 5.94 -15.97 -0.99
N GLY A 189 5.30 -16.70 -0.07
CA GLY A 189 3.91 -16.50 0.29
C GLY A 189 3.66 -15.11 0.91
N TYR A 190 4.45 -14.72 1.91
CA TYR A 190 4.35 -13.40 2.54
C TYR A 190 4.71 -12.25 1.58
N MET A 191 5.71 -12.46 0.70
CA MET A 191 6.04 -11.51 -0.35
C MET A 191 4.96 -11.40 -1.43
N GLY A 192 4.22 -12.48 -1.69
CA GLY A 192 2.99 -12.47 -2.49
C GLY A 192 1.92 -11.57 -1.89
N ALA A 193 1.59 -11.77 -0.61
CA ALA A 193 0.66 -10.89 0.09
C ALA A 193 1.13 -9.43 0.09
N ALA A 194 2.43 -9.20 0.28
CA ALA A 194 2.99 -7.85 0.27
C ALA A 194 2.92 -7.18 -1.10
N SER A 195 3.37 -7.86 -2.15
CA SER A 195 3.39 -7.34 -3.52
C SER A 195 1.98 -7.05 -4.05
N ALA A 196 0.99 -7.86 -3.68
CA ALA A 196 -0.42 -7.60 -3.98
C ALA A 196 -0.85 -6.21 -3.51
N GLN A 197 -0.54 -5.87 -2.25
CA GLN A 197 -0.96 -4.62 -1.64
C GLN A 197 -0.11 -3.43 -2.09
N ILE A 198 1.21 -3.61 -2.21
CA ILE A 198 2.13 -2.52 -2.57
C ILE A 198 1.79 -1.98 -3.96
N PHE A 199 1.67 -2.85 -4.96
CA PHE A 199 1.48 -2.41 -6.34
C PHE A 199 0.07 -1.87 -6.61
N THR A 200 -0.98 -2.43 -5.98
CA THR A 200 -2.33 -1.85 -6.07
C THR A 200 -2.39 -0.46 -5.44
N VAL A 201 -1.76 -0.26 -4.28
CA VAL A 201 -1.72 1.05 -3.61
C VAL A 201 -0.90 2.06 -4.41
N LEU A 202 0.23 1.67 -5.00
CA LEU A 202 0.99 2.57 -5.88
C LEU A 202 0.19 2.99 -7.12
N GLY A 203 -0.57 2.06 -7.72
CA GLY A 203 -1.52 2.37 -8.79
C GLY A 203 -2.61 3.34 -8.37
N ALA A 204 -3.27 3.04 -7.25
CA ALA A 204 -4.32 3.87 -6.67
C ALA A 204 -3.82 5.27 -6.29
N ALA A 205 -2.60 5.37 -5.76
CA ALA A 205 -1.94 6.62 -5.42
C ALA A 205 -1.69 7.48 -6.65
N TYR A 206 -1.14 6.90 -7.73
CA TYR A 206 -0.96 7.62 -8.99
C TYR A 206 -2.30 8.07 -9.58
N GLY A 207 -3.30 7.18 -9.60
CA GLY A 207 -4.64 7.46 -10.09
C GLY A 207 -5.30 8.61 -9.35
N THR A 208 -5.19 8.61 -8.02
CA THR A 208 -5.66 9.68 -7.14
C THR A 208 -4.91 10.99 -7.39
N ALA A 209 -3.57 10.95 -7.46
CA ALA A 209 -2.74 12.13 -7.66
C ALA A 209 -3.07 12.85 -8.97
N LYS A 210 -3.15 12.12 -10.09
CA LYS A 210 -3.41 12.70 -11.41
C LYS A 210 -4.85 13.18 -11.56
N SER A 211 -5.81 12.40 -11.06
CA SER A 211 -7.22 12.83 -11.06
C SER A 211 -7.42 14.09 -10.22
N ALA A 212 -6.75 14.20 -9.07
CA ALA A 212 -6.80 15.39 -8.22
C ALA A 212 -6.36 16.65 -8.95
N VAL A 213 -5.27 16.60 -9.74
CA VAL A 213 -4.79 17.74 -10.53
C VAL A 213 -5.84 18.21 -11.53
N GLY A 214 -6.53 17.28 -12.21
CA GLY A 214 -7.65 17.60 -13.11
C GLY A 214 -8.83 18.22 -12.38
N ILE A 215 -9.22 17.64 -11.23
CA ILE A 215 -10.35 18.13 -10.42
C ILE A 215 -10.04 19.51 -9.85
N SER A 216 -8.81 19.78 -9.41
CA SER A 216 -8.37 21.09 -8.95
C SER A 216 -8.45 22.13 -10.06
N SER A 217 -8.01 21.80 -11.29
CA SER A 217 -8.12 22.72 -12.43
C SER A 217 -9.57 23.00 -12.82
N MET A 218 -10.42 21.97 -12.82
CA MET A 218 -11.84 22.12 -13.12
C MET A 218 -12.57 22.88 -12.01
N GLY A 219 -12.22 22.62 -10.75
CA GLY A 219 -12.86 23.19 -9.57
C GLY A 219 -12.65 24.69 -9.39
N VAL A 220 -11.69 25.29 -10.11
CA VAL A 220 -11.51 26.76 -10.24
C VAL A 220 -12.44 27.36 -11.29
N MET A 221 -12.82 26.59 -12.31
CA MET A 221 -13.71 27.07 -13.38
C MET A 221 -15.18 26.82 -13.06
N ARG A 222 -15.51 25.66 -12.48
CA ARG A 222 -16.88 25.21 -12.19
C ARG A 222 -16.96 24.48 -10.85
N PRO A 223 -17.00 25.19 -9.71
CA PRO A 223 -17.00 24.58 -8.39
C PRO A 223 -18.25 23.74 -8.12
N GLU A 224 -19.34 23.95 -8.86
CA GLU A 224 -20.59 23.19 -8.72
C GLU A 224 -20.42 21.73 -9.15
N LEU A 225 -19.41 21.43 -9.96
CA LEU A 225 -19.14 20.09 -10.49
C LEU A 225 -18.13 19.28 -9.67
N ILE A 226 -17.58 19.85 -8.59
CA ILE A 226 -16.57 19.19 -7.75
C ILE A 226 -17.06 17.83 -7.25
N MET A 227 -18.25 17.77 -6.65
CA MET A 227 -18.76 16.52 -6.07
C MET A 227 -18.95 15.41 -7.10
N LYS A 228 -19.30 15.75 -8.34
CA LYS A 228 -19.42 14.78 -9.43
C LYS A 228 -18.07 14.34 -9.98
N SER A 229 -17.08 15.22 -9.91
CA SER A 229 -15.77 15.00 -10.53
C SER A 229 -14.82 14.20 -9.65
N VAL A 230 -15.20 13.91 -8.41
CA VAL A 230 -14.42 13.08 -7.47
C VAL A 230 -14.45 11.60 -7.86
N ILE A 231 -15.43 11.13 -8.63
CA ILE A 231 -15.61 9.72 -9.00
C ILE A 231 -14.31 9.00 -9.42
N PRO A 232 -13.42 9.56 -10.27
CA PRO A 232 -12.16 8.91 -10.64
C PRO A 232 -11.22 8.65 -9.44
N VAL A 233 -11.22 9.53 -8.44
CA VAL A 233 -10.45 9.35 -7.19
C VAL A 233 -11.02 8.17 -6.38
N ILE A 234 -12.35 8.06 -6.31
CA ILE A 234 -13.01 6.93 -5.63
C ILE A 234 -12.66 5.61 -6.33
N MET A 235 -12.79 5.57 -7.65
CA MET A 235 -12.47 4.39 -8.45
C MET A 235 -10.99 4.00 -8.35
N ALA A 236 -10.07 4.97 -8.33
CA ALA A 236 -8.66 4.70 -8.05
C ALA A 236 -8.48 4.09 -6.64
N GLY A 237 -9.19 4.59 -5.63
CA GLY A 237 -9.13 4.09 -4.25
C GLY A 237 -9.59 2.63 -4.09
N ILE A 238 -10.62 2.21 -4.85
CA ILE A 238 -11.15 0.84 -4.82
C ILE A 238 -10.07 -0.20 -5.22
N ILE A 239 -9.12 0.15 -6.09
CA ILE A 239 -8.01 -0.73 -6.48
C ILE A 239 -7.17 -1.16 -5.27
N GLY A 240 -6.97 -0.26 -4.30
CA GLY A 240 -6.26 -0.59 -3.06
C GLY A 240 -6.98 -1.66 -2.21
N ILE A 241 -8.32 -1.74 -2.31
CA ILE A 241 -9.11 -2.75 -1.61
C ILE A 241 -8.90 -4.13 -2.24
N TYR A 242 -8.72 -4.21 -3.57
CA TYR A 242 -8.46 -5.50 -4.23
C TYR A 242 -7.17 -6.14 -3.71
N GLY A 243 -6.10 -5.35 -3.57
CA GLY A 243 -4.85 -5.81 -2.98
C GLY A 243 -5.00 -6.26 -1.53
N LEU A 244 -5.79 -5.54 -0.74
CA LEU A 244 -6.03 -5.85 0.66
C LEU A 244 -6.77 -7.18 0.82
N VAL A 245 -7.78 -7.43 -0.02
CA VAL A 245 -8.52 -8.69 -0.04
C VAL A 245 -7.60 -9.86 -0.40
N VAL A 246 -6.81 -9.72 -1.48
CA VAL A 246 -5.87 -10.78 -1.90
C VAL A 246 -4.81 -11.02 -0.83
N ALA A 247 -4.24 -9.98 -0.24
CA ALA A 247 -3.26 -10.11 0.85
C ALA A 247 -3.84 -10.86 2.07
N MET A 248 -5.10 -10.58 2.43
CA MET A 248 -5.78 -11.27 3.54
C MET A 248 -6.03 -12.75 3.23
N VAL A 249 -6.45 -13.06 2.00
CA VAL A 249 -6.67 -14.45 1.56
C VAL A 249 -5.36 -15.23 1.55
N LEU A 250 -4.29 -14.66 1.00
CA LEU A 250 -2.97 -15.30 0.98
C LEU A 250 -2.42 -15.51 2.40
N LYS A 251 -2.51 -14.50 3.26
CA LYS A 251 -2.09 -14.61 4.67
C LYS A 251 -2.82 -15.75 5.39
N GLY A 252 -4.10 -15.98 5.10
CA GLY A 252 -4.87 -17.08 5.69
C GLY A 252 -4.44 -18.47 5.25
N LYS A 253 -3.64 -18.59 4.17
CA LYS A 253 -3.20 -19.86 3.58
C LYS A 253 -1.71 -20.13 3.72
N VAL A 254 -0.90 -19.09 3.94
CA VAL A 254 0.53 -19.27 4.23
C VAL A 254 0.68 -19.95 5.59
N GLN A 255 1.31 -21.12 5.59
CA GLN A 255 1.61 -21.93 6.77
C GLN A 255 3.13 -22.06 6.95
N SER A 256 3.56 -22.57 8.10
CA SER A 256 4.98 -22.88 8.32
C SER A 256 5.45 -23.98 7.36
N ALA A 257 6.73 -23.97 6.98
CA ALA A 257 7.32 -25.02 6.16
C ALA A 257 7.16 -26.42 6.80
N SER A 258 7.19 -26.50 8.14
CA SER A 258 6.91 -27.70 8.94
C SER A 258 5.51 -28.29 8.72
N ASP A 259 4.53 -27.47 8.34
CA ASP A 259 3.13 -27.88 8.17
C ASP A 259 2.85 -28.39 6.73
N GLY A 260 3.89 -28.65 5.94
CA GLY A 260 3.76 -29.12 4.56
C GLY A 260 3.56 -28.01 3.53
N TYR A 261 4.02 -26.79 3.82
CA TYR A 261 4.00 -25.68 2.86
C TYR A 261 5.13 -25.85 1.83
N THR A 262 4.78 -26.30 0.63
CA THR A 262 5.73 -26.59 -0.45
C THR A 262 6.16 -25.33 -1.21
N LEU A 263 7.31 -25.40 -1.88
CA LEU A 263 7.83 -24.28 -2.68
C LEU A 263 6.90 -23.90 -3.85
N ASP A 264 6.25 -24.88 -4.47
CA ASP A 264 5.29 -24.66 -5.55
C ASP A 264 4.11 -23.77 -5.10
N LYS A 265 3.59 -24.01 -3.87
CA LYS A 265 2.58 -23.14 -3.25
C LYS A 265 3.14 -21.75 -2.97
N GLY A 266 4.38 -21.66 -2.50
CA GLY A 266 5.13 -20.41 -2.33
C GLY A 266 5.16 -19.56 -3.61
N PHE A 267 5.55 -20.17 -4.74
CA PHE A 267 5.57 -19.48 -6.03
C PHE A 267 4.18 -19.18 -6.58
N ALA A 268 3.20 -20.06 -6.39
CA ALA A 268 1.82 -19.79 -6.77
C ALA A 268 1.25 -18.58 -6.01
N HIS A 269 1.50 -18.46 -4.70
CA HIS A 269 1.05 -17.33 -3.90
C HIS A 269 1.80 -16.03 -4.23
N LEU A 270 3.10 -16.11 -4.56
CA LEU A 270 3.84 -14.96 -5.09
C LEU A 270 3.27 -14.49 -6.43
N ALA A 271 3.03 -15.42 -7.36
CA ALA A 271 2.47 -15.12 -8.67
C ALA A 271 1.05 -14.55 -8.57
N ALA A 272 0.23 -15.07 -7.65
CA ALA A 272 -1.09 -14.53 -7.33
C ALA A 272 -0.98 -13.06 -6.90
N GLY A 273 -0.10 -12.78 -5.94
CA GLY A 273 0.11 -11.42 -5.44
C GLY A 273 0.60 -10.44 -6.52
N LEU A 274 1.59 -10.84 -7.30
CA LEU A 274 2.13 -10.03 -8.40
C LEU A 274 1.09 -9.79 -9.50
N THR A 275 0.25 -10.78 -9.82
CA THR A 275 -0.80 -10.64 -10.84
C THR A 275 -1.82 -9.59 -10.42
N CYS A 276 -2.38 -9.67 -9.21
CA CYS A 276 -3.31 -8.65 -8.72
C CYS A 276 -2.62 -7.29 -8.60
N GLY A 277 -1.41 -7.26 -8.05
CA GLY A 277 -0.61 -6.06 -7.82
C GLY A 277 -0.36 -5.27 -9.11
N LEU A 278 0.25 -5.91 -10.10
CA LEU A 278 0.66 -5.25 -11.35
C LEU A 278 -0.53 -4.90 -12.24
N CYS A 279 -1.58 -5.73 -12.29
CA CYS A 279 -2.83 -5.37 -12.97
C CYS A 279 -3.49 -4.16 -12.31
N GLY A 280 -3.52 -4.10 -10.97
CA GLY A 280 -4.02 -2.95 -10.23
C GLY A 280 -3.19 -1.68 -10.46
N LEU A 281 -1.86 -1.82 -10.55
CA LEU A 281 -0.96 -0.72 -10.89
C LEU A 281 -1.29 -0.13 -12.28
N GLY A 282 -1.46 -0.99 -13.28
CA GLY A 282 -1.87 -0.58 -14.64
C GLY A 282 -3.26 0.07 -14.67
N ALA A 283 -4.23 -0.51 -13.97
CA ALA A 283 -5.58 0.03 -13.87
C ALA A 283 -5.59 1.44 -13.23
N GLY A 284 -4.86 1.63 -12.12
CA GLY A 284 -4.74 2.92 -11.45
C GLY A 284 -4.05 3.98 -12.30
N TYR A 285 -3.05 3.58 -13.08
CA TYR A 285 -2.39 4.45 -14.06
C TYR A 285 -3.38 4.95 -15.14
N ALA A 286 -4.15 4.04 -15.73
CA ALA A 286 -5.17 4.37 -16.73
C ALA A 286 -6.25 5.30 -16.15
N ILE A 287 -6.77 4.97 -14.96
CA ILE A 287 -7.76 5.79 -14.24
C ILE A 287 -7.22 7.20 -13.99
N GLY A 288 -5.96 7.36 -13.62
CA GLY A 288 -5.35 8.68 -13.39
C GLY A 288 -5.32 9.57 -14.63
N ILE A 289 -4.95 9.01 -15.78
CA ILE A 289 -4.88 9.76 -17.05
C ILE A 289 -6.29 10.12 -17.53
N VAL A 290 -7.20 9.14 -17.53
CA VAL A 290 -8.60 9.34 -17.94
C VAL A 290 -9.29 10.30 -16.98
N GLY A 291 -8.99 10.22 -15.68
CA GLY A 291 -9.49 11.12 -14.66
C GLY A 291 -9.07 12.57 -14.91
N ASP A 292 -7.77 12.83 -15.11
CA ASP A 292 -7.25 14.18 -15.37
C ASP A 292 -7.85 14.80 -16.64
N ALA A 293 -7.85 14.08 -17.76
CA ALA A 293 -8.39 14.57 -19.03
C ALA A 293 -9.92 14.64 -19.03
N GLY A 294 -10.58 13.63 -18.47
CA GLY A 294 -12.03 13.47 -18.48
C GLY A 294 -12.74 14.53 -17.63
N VAL A 295 -12.23 14.84 -16.43
CA VAL A 295 -12.84 15.88 -15.58
C VAL A 295 -12.67 17.27 -16.19
N ARG A 296 -11.53 17.55 -16.85
CA ARG A 296 -11.31 18.80 -17.59
C ARG A 296 -12.21 18.91 -18.82
N GLY A 297 -12.36 17.84 -19.59
CA GLY A 297 -13.26 17.79 -20.74
C GLY A 297 -14.74 17.95 -20.35
N THR A 298 -15.14 17.32 -19.25
CA THR A 298 -16.50 17.44 -18.70
C THR A 298 -16.80 18.87 -18.24
N ALA A 299 -15.79 19.61 -17.78
CA ALA A 299 -15.93 21.03 -17.44
C ALA A 299 -16.35 21.88 -18.65
N GLN A 300 -15.82 21.56 -19.84
CA GLN A 300 -16.14 22.25 -21.08
C GLN A 300 -17.47 21.77 -21.67
N GLN A 301 -17.66 20.45 -21.75
CA GLN A 301 -18.87 19.83 -22.31
C GLN A 301 -19.45 18.80 -21.32
N PRO A 302 -20.49 19.13 -20.55
CA PRO A 302 -21.07 18.24 -19.54
C PRO A 302 -21.61 16.92 -20.09
N ARG A 303 -21.94 16.86 -21.38
CA ARG A 303 -22.38 15.63 -22.06
C ARG A 303 -21.29 14.54 -22.09
N LEU A 304 -20.02 14.90 -21.93
CA LEU A 304 -18.90 13.95 -21.86
C LEU A 304 -18.82 13.20 -20.52
N PHE A 305 -19.57 13.61 -19.50
CA PHE A 305 -19.53 12.99 -18.17
C PHE A 305 -19.79 11.48 -18.20
N VAL A 306 -20.83 11.05 -18.93
CA VAL A 306 -21.16 9.62 -19.07
C VAL A 306 -20.06 8.88 -19.84
N GLY A 307 -19.51 9.51 -20.89
CA GLY A 307 -18.39 8.94 -21.65
C GLY A 307 -17.15 8.72 -20.79
N MET A 308 -16.79 9.70 -19.95
CA MET A 308 -15.71 9.58 -18.98
C MET A 308 -15.94 8.40 -18.02
N ILE A 309 -17.13 8.26 -17.45
CA ILE A 309 -17.46 7.15 -16.54
C ILE A 309 -17.30 5.80 -17.24
N LEU A 310 -17.79 5.65 -18.46
CA LEU A 310 -17.65 4.40 -19.21
C LEU A 310 -16.17 4.02 -19.41
N ILE A 311 -15.31 4.98 -19.74
CA ILE A 311 -13.86 4.72 -19.90
C ILE A 311 -13.23 4.31 -18.55
N LEU A 312 -13.65 4.94 -17.45
CA LEU A 312 -13.17 4.59 -16.10
C LEU A 312 -13.56 3.17 -15.72
N ILE A 313 -14.80 2.74 -16.00
CA ILE A 313 -15.26 1.37 -15.74
C ILE A 313 -14.40 0.36 -16.51
N PHE A 314 -14.14 0.59 -17.80
CA PHE A 314 -13.28 -0.30 -18.58
C PHE A 314 -11.82 -0.32 -18.07
N SER A 315 -11.34 0.78 -17.51
CA SER A 315 -10.00 0.85 -16.90
C SER A 315 -9.95 0.08 -15.57
N GLU A 316 -11.00 0.17 -14.75
CA GLU A 316 -11.11 -0.52 -13.46
C GLU A 316 -11.20 -2.04 -13.62
N VAL A 317 -11.93 -2.51 -14.64
CA VAL A 317 -12.12 -3.94 -14.92
C VAL A 317 -10.79 -4.68 -15.13
N LEU A 318 -9.73 -4.01 -15.60
CA LEU A 318 -8.38 -4.57 -15.70
C LEU A 318 -7.85 -5.04 -14.33
N GLY A 319 -8.11 -4.26 -13.27
CA GLY A 319 -7.75 -4.61 -11.90
C GLY A 319 -8.58 -5.79 -11.36
N LEU A 320 -9.87 -5.83 -11.68
CA LEU A 320 -10.76 -6.94 -11.30
C LEU A 320 -10.31 -8.26 -11.92
N TYR A 321 -9.93 -8.27 -13.20
CA TYR A 321 -9.41 -9.49 -13.83
C TYR A 321 -8.15 -10.01 -13.13
N GLY A 322 -7.22 -9.11 -12.78
CA GLY A 322 -6.03 -9.46 -12.01
C GLY A 322 -6.37 -10.07 -10.65
N MET A 323 -7.35 -9.50 -9.93
CA MET A 323 -7.81 -10.03 -8.64
C MET A 323 -8.43 -11.42 -8.77
N ILE A 324 -9.28 -11.66 -9.78
CA ILE A 324 -9.92 -12.97 -10.00
C ILE A 324 -8.86 -14.05 -10.23
N VAL A 325 -7.89 -13.78 -11.12
CA VAL A 325 -6.79 -14.73 -11.39
C VAL A 325 -5.95 -14.96 -10.14
N ALA A 326 -5.65 -13.91 -9.38
CA ALA A 326 -4.91 -14.04 -8.12
C ALA A 326 -5.64 -14.91 -7.09
N LEU A 327 -6.97 -14.82 -6.98
CA LEU A 327 -7.73 -15.66 -6.05
C LEU A 327 -7.75 -17.13 -6.48
N ILE A 328 -7.79 -17.41 -7.79
CA ILE A 328 -7.71 -18.77 -8.33
C ILE A 328 -6.32 -19.37 -8.07
N LEU A 329 -5.25 -18.62 -8.37
CA LEU A 329 -3.87 -19.03 -8.07
C LEU A 329 -3.58 -19.11 -6.56
N GLY A 330 -4.33 -18.35 -5.75
CA GLY A 330 -4.24 -18.42 -4.30
C GLY A 330 -4.93 -19.65 -3.73
N THR A 331 -5.78 -20.37 -4.48
CA THR A 331 -6.47 -21.60 -4.02
C THR A 331 -5.76 -22.90 -4.41
N SER A 332 -4.82 -22.85 -5.35
CA SER A 332 -3.93 -23.97 -5.71
C SER A 332 -2.82 -24.14 -4.69
#